data_AF-A0A819MIF4-F1
#
_entry.id   AF-A0A819MIF4-F1
#
_cell.length_a   1.000
_cell.length_b   1.000
_cell.length_c   1.000
_cell.angle_alpha   90.00
_cell.angle_beta   90.00
_cell.angle_gamma   90.00
#
_symmetry.space_group_name_H-M   'P 1'
#
loop_
_entity.id
_entity.type
_entity.pdbx_description
1 polymer ?
#
loop_
_entity_poly.entity_id
_entity_poly.type
_entity_poly.pdbx_seq_one_letter_code
_entity_poly.pdbx_strand_id
1 'polypeptide(L)'
;LVINYRFVQRIASQMNALKQGFQDILPFEAIRMFDEKEVELLISGLGDINVDDWRRHTMYKGGYTPDNPVIQNFWKVNNED
;
A
#
# COMPACT_ATOMS: atom_id res chain seq x y z
N LEU A 1 10.86 -22.99 -1.57
CA LEU A 1 9.58 -23.75 -1.74
C LEU A 1 8.38 -23.03 -1.12
N VAL A 2 8.45 -22.60 0.15
CA VAL A 2 7.30 -21.97 0.85
C VAL A 2 6.75 -20.70 0.17
N ILE A 3 7.62 -19.75 -0.21
CA ILE A 3 7.21 -18.50 -0.89
C ILE A 3 6.45 -18.79 -2.19
N ASN A 4 7.02 -19.64 -3.04
CA ASN A 4 6.41 -20.00 -4.34
C ASN A 4 5.04 -20.65 -4.17
N TYR A 5 4.89 -21.55 -3.20
CA TYR A 5 3.60 -22.16 -2.89
C TYR A 5 2.59 -21.12 -2.41
N ARG A 6 3.00 -20.20 -1.52
CA ARG A 6 2.11 -19.23 -0.88
C ARG A 6 1.61 -18.14 -1.82
N PHE A 7 2.46 -17.67 -2.75
CA PHE A 7 2.19 -16.48 -3.58
C PHE A 7 2.05 -16.77 -5.07
N VAL A 8 2.39 -17.95 -5.57
CA VAL A 8 2.34 -18.25 -7.01
C VAL A 8 1.46 -19.47 -7.30
N GLN A 9 1.84 -20.65 -6.80
CA GLN A 9 1.22 -21.91 -7.24
C GLN A 9 -0.29 -21.98 -6.98
N ARG A 10 -0.75 -21.54 -5.81
CA ARG A 10 -2.16 -21.60 -5.40
C ARG A 10 -3.08 -20.62 -6.14
N ILE A 11 -2.51 -19.61 -6.80
CA ILE A 11 -3.27 -18.53 -7.46
C ILE A 11 -2.99 -18.43 -8.96
N ALA A 12 -2.27 -19.40 -9.54
CA ALA A 12 -1.74 -19.31 -10.89
C ALA A 12 -2.83 -19.17 -11.97
N SER A 13 -3.94 -19.91 -11.85
CA SER A 13 -5.03 -19.83 -12.82
C SER A 13 -5.76 -18.48 -12.79
N GLN A 14 -6.02 -17.96 -11.58
CA GLN A 14 -6.64 -16.65 -11.37
C GLN A 14 -5.75 -15.52 -11.90
N MET A 15 -4.44 -15.59 -11.60
CA MET A 15 -3.47 -14.61 -12.06
C MET A 15 -3.31 -14.64 -13.59
N ASN A 16 -3.35 -15.82 -14.22
CA ASN A 16 -3.30 -15.92 -15.69
C ASN A 16 -4.55 -15.32 -16.35
N ALA A 17 -5.74 -15.55 -15.79
CA ALA A 17 -6.96 -14.94 -16.29
C ALA A 17 -6.93 -13.40 -16.17
N LEU A 18 -6.44 -12.88 -15.04
CA LEU A 18 -6.25 -11.44 -14.84
C LEU A 18 -5.27 -10.86 -15.86
N LYS A 19 -4.12 -11.53 -16.07
CA LYS A 19 -3.11 -11.11 -17.05
C LYS A 19 -3.67 -11.07 -18.47
N GLN A 20 -4.49 -12.05 -18.84
CA GLN A 20 -5.12 -12.07 -20.15
C GLN A 20 -6.05 -10.86 -20.33
N GLY A 21 -7.00 -10.66 -19.42
CA GLY A 21 -7.92 -9.53 -19.51
C GLY A 21 -7.22 -8.16 -19.43
N PHE A 22 -6.11 -8.09 -18.68
CA PHE A 22 -5.27 -6.90 -18.66
C PHE A 22 -4.62 -6.62 -20.02
N GLN A 23 -4.05 -7.65 -20.65
CA GLN A 23 -3.40 -7.54 -21.96
C GLN A 23 -4.37 -7.20 -23.09
N ASP A 24 -5.63 -7.60 -22.97
CA ASP A 24 -6.69 -7.26 -23.94
C ASP A 24 -7.00 -5.75 -23.97
N ILE A 25 -6.67 -5.03 -22.89
CA ILE A 25 -6.88 -3.57 -22.75
C ILE A 25 -5.57 -2.81 -22.98
N LEU A 26 -4.48 -3.28 -22.38
CA LEU A 26 -3.17 -2.61 -22.41
C LEU A 26 -2.04 -3.62 -22.69
N PRO A 27 -1.22 -3.41 -23.74
CA PRO A 27 -0.07 -4.26 -24.02
C PRO A 27 0.91 -4.31 -22.84
N PHE A 28 1.46 -5.49 -22.52
CA PHE A 28 2.42 -5.64 -21.42
C PHE A 28 3.69 -4.83 -21.61
N GLU A 29 4.08 -4.56 -22.85
CA GLU A 29 5.21 -3.71 -23.21
C GLU A 29 5.08 -2.29 -22.66
N ALA A 30 3.85 -1.77 -22.58
CA ALA A 30 3.59 -0.44 -22.02
C ALA A 30 3.79 -0.39 -20.50
N ILE A 31 3.58 -1.52 -19.81
CA ILE A 31 3.78 -1.63 -18.36
C ILE A 31 5.22 -1.97 -17.99
N ARG A 32 5.94 -2.68 -18.86
CA ARG A 32 7.31 -3.17 -18.57
C ARG A 32 8.34 -2.09 -18.27
N MET A 33 8.06 -0.83 -18.60
CA MET A 33 8.94 0.29 -18.26
C MET A 33 8.81 0.78 -16.81
N PHE A 34 7.77 0.33 -16.10
CA PHE A 34 7.50 0.68 -14.71
C PHE A 34 7.92 -0.44 -13.75
N ASP A 35 8.42 -0.08 -12.57
CA ASP A 35 8.62 -1.02 -11.47
C ASP A 35 7.30 -1.36 -10.74
N GLU A 36 7.35 -2.27 -9.77
CA GLU A 36 6.14 -2.71 -9.05
C GLU A 36 5.43 -1.58 -8.27
N LYS A 37 6.17 -0.58 -7.79
CA LYS A 37 5.61 0.53 -7.01
C LYS A 37 4.98 1.56 -7.93
N GLU A 38 5.59 1.81 -9.08
CA GLU A 38 5.03 2.69 -10.10
C GLU A 38 3.74 2.11 -10.69
N VAL A 39 3.69 0.79 -10.95
CA VAL A 39 2.45 0.12 -11.37
C VAL A 39 1.36 0.21 -10.30
N GLU A 40 1.71 0.01 -9.03
CA GLU A 40 0.77 0.18 -7.92
C GLU A 40 0.19 1.61 -7.88
N LEU A 41 1.05 2.62 -8.02
CA LEU A 41 0.65 4.02 -8.04
C LEU A 41 -0.23 4.35 -9.25
N LEU A 42 0.10 3.84 -10.44
CA LEU A 42 -0.70 4.07 -11.66
C LEU A 42 -2.11 3.50 -11.55
N ILE A 43 -2.25 2.32 -10.92
CA ILE A 43 -3.55 1.62 -10.81
C ILE A 43 -4.35 2.14 -9.62
N SER A 44 -3.71 2.30 -8.47
CA SER A 44 -4.37 2.56 -7.18
C SER A 44 -4.40 4.03 -6.81
N GLY A 45 -3.60 4.86 -7.48
CA GLY A 45 -3.40 6.27 -7.12
C GLY A 45 -2.66 6.42 -5.78
N LEU A 46 -2.65 7.65 -5.29
CA LEU A 46 -2.20 7.94 -3.93
C LEU A 46 -3.35 7.63 -2.97
N GLY A 47 -3.12 6.71 -2.04
CA GLY A 47 -4.05 6.50 -0.94
C GLY A 47 -4.02 7.70 0.01
N ASP A 48 -5.18 8.26 0.31
CA ASP A 48 -5.33 9.29 1.34
C ASP A 48 -5.64 8.62 2.69
N ILE A 49 -4.82 8.92 3.70
CA ILE A 49 -5.00 8.38 5.05
C ILE A 49 -5.70 9.45 5.87
N ASN A 50 -6.85 9.11 6.46
CA ASN A 50 -7.49 9.98 7.42
C ASN A 50 -6.67 10.03 8.72
N VAL A 51 -5.79 11.03 8.83
CA VAL A 51 -4.85 11.19 9.95
C VAL A 51 -5.59 11.43 11.26
N ASP A 52 -6.73 12.12 11.24
CA ASP A 52 -7.56 12.31 12.43
C ASP A 52 -8.11 10.97 12.94
N ASP A 53 -8.55 10.10 12.04
CA ASP A 53 -9.02 8.77 12.41
C ASP A 53 -7.91 7.89 12.94
N TRP A 54 -6.75 7.92 12.29
CA TRP A 54 -5.56 7.22 12.74
C TRP A 54 -5.13 7.67 14.14
N ARG A 55 -5.13 8.99 14.40
CA ARG A 55 -4.80 9.56 15.69
C ARG A 55 -5.78 9.15 16.78
N ARG A 56 -7.09 9.22 16.52
CA ARG A 56 -8.14 8.84 17.49
C ARG A 56 -8.03 7.39 17.94
N HIS A 57 -7.55 6.50 17.07
CA HIS A 57 -7.46 5.07 17.33
C HIS A 57 -6.05 4.57 17.69
N THR A 58 -5.12 5.48 18.00
CA THR A 58 -3.75 5.12 18.41
C THR A 58 -3.61 5.05 19.93
N MET A 59 -3.06 3.94 20.44
CA MET A 59 -2.72 3.76 21.86
C MET A 59 -1.23 4.02 22.11
N TYR A 60 -0.92 4.79 23.15
CA TYR A 60 0.45 5.12 23.56
C TYR A 60 0.92 4.18 24.68
N LYS A 61 2.19 3.74 24.60
CA LYS A 61 2.83 2.84 25.58
C LYS A 61 4.19 3.39 26.01
N GLY A 62 4.77 2.86 27.08
CA GLY A 62 6.13 3.24 27.51
C GLY A 62 6.24 4.64 28.13
N GLY A 63 5.15 5.15 28.71
CA GLY A 63 5.11 6.48 29.33
C GLY A 63 4.71 7.62 28.40
N TYR A 64 4.48 7.34 27.11
CA TYR A 64 3.91 8.32 26.20
C TYR A 64 2.42 8.53 26.45
N THR A 65 1.99 9.79 26.30
CA THR A 65 0.60 10.23 26.37
C THR A 65 0.32 11.14 25.17
N PRO A 66 -0.96 11.40 24.83
CA PRO A 66 -1.32 12.32 23.74
C PRO A 66 -0.72 13.73 23.89
N ASP A 67 -0.48 14.16 25.13
CA ASP A 67 0.05 15.48 25.48
C ASP A 67 1.58 15.55 25.44
N ASN A 68 2.26 14.42 25.24
CA ASN A 68 3.70 14.41 25.16
C ASN A 68 4.16 15.20 23.91
N PRO A 69 5.12 16.14 24.03
CA PRO A 69 5.59 16.94 22.91
C PRO A 69 6.05 16.11 21.69
N VAL A 70 6.61 14.92 21.93
CA VAL A 70 7.02 14.01 20.85
C VAL A 70 5.82 13.49 20.06
N ILE A 71 4.72 13.16 20.75
CA ILE A 71 3.49 12.69 20.12
C ILE A 71 2.78 13.82 19.38
N GLN A 72 2.77 15.03 19.95
CA GLN A 72 2.21 16.20 19.26
C GLN A 72 2.98 16.53 17.97
N ASN A 73 4.31 16.50 18.03
CA ASN A 73 5.15 16.73 16.85
C ASN A 73 4.97 15.64 15.78
N PHE A 74 4.85 14.36 16.18
CA PHE A 74 4.59 13.26 15.26
C PHE A 74 3.31 13.49 14.44
N TRP A 75 2.19 13.83 15.09
CA TRP A 75 0.95 14.10 14.38
C TRP A 75 0.95 15.43 13.62
N LYS A 76 1.73 16.41 14.06
CA LYS A 76 1.89 17.66 13.33
C LYS A 76 2.54 17.40 11.97
N VAL A 77 3.62 16.63 11.91
CA VAL A 77 4.29 16.28 10.63
C VAL A 77 3.33 15.49 9.72
N ASN A 78 2.62 14.49 10.25
CA ASN A 78 1.70 13.69 9.45
C ASN A 78 0.46 14.45 8.95
N ASN A 79 0.13 15.62 9.52
CA ASN A 79 -0.97 16.48 9.07
C ASN A 79 -0.51 17.56 8.07
N GLU A 80 0.80 17.70 7.84
CA GLU A 80 1.39 18.71 6.93
C GLU A 80 1.70 18.13 5.54
N ASP A 81 1.59 16.81 5.35
CA ASP A 81 1.65 16.08 4.06
C ASP A 81 0.24 15.78 3.52
#